data_AF-A0A1I3J5X9-F1
#
_entry.id   AF-A0A1I3J5X9-F1
#
_cell.length_a   1.000
_cell.length_b   1.000
_cell.length_c   1.000
_cell.angle_alpha   90.00
_cell.angle_beta   90.00
_cell.angle_gamma   90.00
#
_symmetry.space_group_name_H-M   'P 1'
#
loop_
_entity.id
_entity.type
_entity.pdbx_description
1 polymer ?
#
loop_
_entity_poly.entity_id
_entity_poly.type
_entity_poly.pdbx_seq_one_letter_code
_entity_poly.pdbx_strand_id
1 'polypeptide(L)'
;MTNRIRYLDQKSFGALLADLRLTPNVFQDGLLEFLERVGLVAPAARVDWPRSLVIEERGGTPPAPVTEAERDESAALAGALRQWNRFNSDPPLPHPLDGEASAPGGSLATKTFSTETFRPWSSFTTMIEGVRATPFGVADAVDTYYHAWQALLVADALEMGIRIVFDTRDPALMALALDGELATLPQDRLYSQASFEGPRGLRDGLGWAAYFDAAAMLEVARSRKVTAFALAGSGEARRFTDAERSDLLTFQRATAEAILRDLGADRAKLKAFIAYLCERWDEKTRRGQGEIAAEYKRQVGLAARLTMVAYDISFADLAEEVGRVTGHFANTLDVIFPDWAQEARDRAELSLKASVIAKAPTVSASLSLVDANAGDLLDWLERNDQWRLHLAIETMLKHQFGDGPIDHAGLAKEVETLATTLEHLVNALLREAGCDDSGTLMKKLDRYWAQVPGVHALLTANRGLTGDKAPFADQLIAIDALASTDADLGVAQVMLKAVLYRNTGQHAGMAVLTDEALHEAARVMLTAMLFCRKNLLVSPPCP
;
A
#
# COMPACT_ATOMS: atom_id res chain seq x y z
N MET A 1 -4.66 -14.15 -4.75
CA MET A 1 -3.80 -13.11 -5.37
C MET A 1 -3.23 -13.71 -6.65
N THR A 2 -3.67 -13.25 -7.81
CA THR A 2 -3.19 -13.79 -9.10
C THR A 2 -1.70 -13.52 -9.29
N ASN A 3 -0.99 -14.53 -9.82
CA ASN A 3 0.43 -14.65 -10.15
C ASN A 3 0.97 -13.59 -11.16
N ARG A 4 0.43 -12.37 -11.16
CA ARG A 4 0.57 -11.31 -12.19
C ARG A 4 1.95 -10.63 -12.23
N ILE A 5 2.95 -11.15 -11.53
CA ILE A 5 4.07 -10.29 -11.12
C ILE A 5 5.18 -10.24 -12.18
N ARG A 6 5.33 -11.30 -12.99
CA ARG A 6 6.45 -11.42 -13.94
C ARG A 6 6.00 -11.62 -15.38
N TYR A 7 5.45 -12.79 -15.73
CA TYR A 7 4.95 -13.08 -17.09
C TYR A 7 3.43 -12.97 -17.16
N LEU A 8 2.94 -12.28 -18.19
CA LEU A 8 1.52 -12.12 -18.48
C LEU A 8 1.24 -12.65 -19.88
N ASP A 9 0.21 -13.48 -20.04
CA ASP A 9 -0.32 -13.79 -21.36
C ASP A 9 -0.83 -12.51 -22.04
N GLN A 10 -0.96 -12.53 -23.37
CA GLN A 10 -1.42 -11.38 -24.17
C GLN A 10 -2.69 -10.74 -23.60
N LYS A 11 -3.67 -11.55 -23.18
CA LYS A 11 -4.94 -11.07 -22.62
C LYS A 11 -4.75 -10.34 -21.29
N SER A 12 -3.94 -10.88 -20.39
CA SER A 12 -3.65 -10.31 -19.09
C SER A 12 -2.78 -9.06 -19.21
N PHE A 13 -1.87 -9.02 -20.19
CA PHE A 13 -1.11 -7.82 -20.51
C PHE A 13 -2.02 -6.71 -21.05
N GLY A 14 -2.93 -7.02 -21.99
CA GLY A 14 -3.94 -6.08 -22.46
C GLY A 14 -4.85 -5.55 -21.34
N ALA A 15 -5.27 -6.41 -20.41
CA ALA A 15 -6.00 -6.01 -19.21
C ALA A 15 -5.19 -5.05 -18.32
N LEU A 16 -3.90 -5.30 -18.13
CA LEU A 16 -3.01 -4.38 -17.39
C LEU A 16 -2.91 -3.00 -18.09
N LEU A 17 -2.79 -2.96 -19.42
CA LEU A 17 -2.77 -1.69 -20.17
C LEU A 17 -4.08 -0.89 -19.99
N ALA A 18 -5.22 -1.59 -19.93
CA ALA A 18 -6.52 -0.98 -19.68
C ALA A 18 -6.67 -0.48 -18.23
N ASP A 19 -6.22 -1.26 -17.24
CA ASP A 19 -6.20 -0.88 -15.82
C ASP A 19 -5.36 0.39 -15.61
N LEU A 20 -4.25 0.53 -16.35
CA LEU A 20 -3.41 1.74 -16.35
C LEU A 20 -3.98 2.90 -17.18
N ARG A 21 -5.16 2.73 -17.79
CA ARG A 21 -5.84 3.71 -18.66
C ARG A 21 -4.99 4.19 -19.84
N LEU A 22 -4.11 3.33 -20.33
CA LEU A 22 -3.27 3.62 -21.50
C LEU A 22 -4.06 3.53 -22.81
N THR A 23 -5.11 2.70 -22.81
CA THR A 23 -6.01 2.53 -23.94
C THR A 23 -7.46 2.64 -23.45
N PRO A 24 -8.38 3.14 -24.29
CA PRO A 24 -9.79 3.24 -23.92
C PRO A 24 -10.51 1.88 -23.89
N ASN A 25 -9.94 0.83 -24.50
CA ASN A 25 -10.53 -0.50 -24.62
C ASN A 25 -9.53 -1.60 -24.26
N VAL A 26 -10.00 -2.67 -23.62
CA VAL A 26 -9.20 -3.82 -23.14
C VAL A 26 -8.52 -4.61 -24.27
N PHE A 27 -9.04 -4.54 -25.50
CA PHE A 27 -8.53 -5.28 -26.64
C PHE A 27 -8.22 -4.33 -27.80
N GLN A 28 -6.93 -4.11 -28.04
CA GLN A 28 -6.42 -3.50 -29.27
C GLN A 28 -5.32 -4.42 -29.81
N ASP A 29 -5.69 -5.55 -30.41
CA ASP A 29 -4.72 -6.50 -30.97
C ASP A 29 -3.76 -5.82 -31.96
N GLY A 30 -4.26 -4.87 -32.75
CA GLY A 30 -3.44 -4.06 -33.64
C GLY A 30 -2.42 -3.14 -32.95
N LEU A 31 -2.66 -2.73 -31.70
CA LEU A 31 -1.70 -1.90 -30.96
C LEU A 31 -0.51 -2.74 -30.49
N LEU A 32 -0.75 -3.89 -29.87
CA LEU A 32 0.33 -4.76 -29.41
C LEU A 32 1.16 -5.28 -30.58
N GLU A 33 0.50 -5.73 -31.66
CA GLU A 33 1.18 -6.12 -32.89
C GLU A 33 2.03 -4.97 -33.47
N PHE A 34 1.50 -3.73 -33.46
CA PHE A 34 2.26 -2.56 -33.88
C PHE A 34 3.49 -2.32 -33.00
N LEU A 35 3.32 -2.31 -31.67
CA LEU A 35 4.39 -2.04 -30.71
C LEU A 35 5.52 -3.07 -30.80
N GLU A 36 5.18 -4.33 -31.05
CA GLU A 36 6.18 -5.37 -31.34
C GLU A 36 6.88 -5.16 -32.66
N ARG A 37 6.14 -4.86 -33.73
CA ARG A 37 6.70 -4.63 -35.07
C ARG A 37 7.73 -3.50 -35.07
N VAL A 38 7.51 -2.46 -34.26
CA VAL A 38 8.44 -1.34 -34.13
C VAL A 38 9.49 -1.52 -33.01
N GLY A 39 9.46 -2.65 -32.29
CA GLY A 39 10.45 -2.99 -31.27
C GLY A 39 10.32 -2.19 -29.96
N LEU A 40 9.15 -1.60 -29.68
CA LEU A 40 8.87 -0.88 -28.43
C LEU A 40 8.47 -1.82 -27.30
N VAL A 41 7.88 -2.96 -27.65
CA VAL A 41 7.61 -4.08 -26.75
C VAL A 41 8.17 -5.33 -27.40
N ALA A 42 8.73 -6.24 -26.61
CA ALA A 42 9.19 -7.55 -27.09
C ALA A 42 8.56 -8.63 -26.21
N PRO A 43 8.00 -9.70 -26.78
CA PRO A 43 7.59 -10.84 -25.97
C PRO A 43 8.72 -11.34 -25.11
N ALA A 44 8.42 -11.71 -23.88
CA ALA A 44 9.35 -12.42 -23.03
C ALA A 44 9.57 -13.85 -23.54
N ALA A 45 8.48 -14.47 -24.03
CA ALA A 45 8.52 -15.75 -24.71
C ALA A 45 7.31 -15.91 -25.63
N ARG A 46 7.48 -16.70 -26.68
CA ARG A 46 6.38 -17.27 -27.47
C ARG A 46 6.49 -18.77 -27.45
N VAL A 47 5.41 -19.44 -27.09
CA VAL A 47 5.32 -20.90 -27.16
C VAL A 47 4.60 -21.26 -28.45
N ASP A 48 5.34 -21.79 -29.41
CA ASP A 48 4.81 -22.28 -30.69
C ASP A 48 4.38 -23.74 -30.53
N TRP A 49 3.09 -23.97 -30.28
CA TRP A 49 2.51 -25.32 -30.21
C TRP A 49 2.50 -25.96 -31.60
N PRO A 50 2.88 -27.25 -31.74
CA PRO A 50 2.82 -27.93 -33.04
C PRO A 50 1.41 -27.89 -33.62
N ARG A 51 1.25 -27.32 -34.82
CA ARG A 51 -0.07 -27.13 -35.46
C ARG A 51 -0.82 -28.46 -35.64
N SER A 52 -0.09 -29.54 -35.89
CA SER A 52 -0.63 -30.89 -36.00
C SER A 52 -1.36 -31.31 -34.72
N LEU A 53 -0.79 -31.01 -33.55
CA LEU A 53 -1.38 -31.26 -32.23
C LEU A 53 -2.61 -30.39 -31.98
N VAL A 54 -2.54 -29.11 -32.28
CA VAL A 54 -3.67 -28.17 -32.09
C VAL A 54 -4.89 -28.59 -32.92
N ILE A 55 -4.67 -29.06 -34.16
CA ILE A 55 -5.74 -29.60 -35.01
C ILE A 55 -6.30 -30.91 -34.42
N GLU A 56 -5.43 -31.82 -33.97
CA GLU A 56 -5.83 -33.11 -33.39
C GLU A 56 -6.66 -32.92 -32.09
N GLU A 57 -6.25 -32.04 -31.18
CA GLU A 57 -6.99 -31.74 -29.93
C GLU A 57 -8.40 -31.20 -30.19
N ARG A 58 -8.63 -30.61 -31.35
CA ARG A 58 -9.93 -30.11 -31.79
C ARG A 58 -10.78 -31.14 -32.54
N GLY A 59 -10.30 -32.37 -32.63
CA GLY A 59 -10.95 -33.45 -33.37
C GLY A 59 -10.82 -33.32 -34.89
N GLY A 60 -9.90 -32.47 -35.37
CA GLY A 60 -9.56 -32.36 -36.79
C GLY A 60 -8.53 -33.41 -37.21
N THR A 61 -8.38 -33.62 -38.53
CA THR A 61 -7.32 -34.46 -39.09
C THR A 61 -6.17 -33.55 -39.56
N PRO A 62 -4.98 -33.59 -38.92
CA PRO A 62 -3.87 -32.74 -39.33
C PRO A 62 -3.31 -33.18 -40.69
N PRO A 63 -2.72 -32.26 -41.48
CA PRO A 63 -2.14 -32.57 -42.80
C PRO A 63 -0.98 -33.58 -42.72
N ALA A 64 -0.27 -33.60 -41.59
CA ALA A 64 0.77 -34.55 -41.27
C ALA A 64 0.46 -35.19 -39.90
N PRO A 65 0.72 -36.50 -39.72
CA PRO A 65 0.52 -37.15 -38.43
C PRO A 65 1.44 -36.53 -37.38
N VAL A 66 0.90 -36.32 -36.18
CA VAL A 66 1.66 -35.86 -35.03
C VAL A 66 2.73 -36.89 -34.67
N THR A 67 3.98 -36.46 -34.53
CA THR A 67 5.09 -37.30 -34.09
C THR A 67 5.08 -37.52 -32.57
N GLU A 68 5.67 -38.63 -32.10
CA GLU A 68 5.80 -38.90 -30.67
C GLU A 68 6.67 -37.85 -29.96
N ALA A 69 7.73 -37.38 -30.63
CA ALA A 69 8.58 -36.29 -30.13
C ALA A 69 7.80 -34.98 -29.90
N GLU A 70 6.93 -34.58 -30.84
CA GLU A 70 6.07 -33.40 -30.67
C GLU A 70 5.12 -33.55 -29.48
N ARG A 71 4.55 -34.75 -29.27
CA ARG A 71 3.68 -35.05 -28.12
C ARG A 71 4.44 -34.93 -26.81
N ASP A 72 5.63 -35.53 -26.74
CA ASP A 72 6.44 -35.55 -25.54
C ASP A 72 6.92 -34.15 -25.16
N GLU A 73 7.40 -33.35 -26.12
CA GLU A 73 7.84 -31.97 -25.88
C GLU A 73 6.67 -31.09 -25.42
N SER A 74 5.52 -31.19 -26.10
CA SER A 74 4.33 -30.40 -25.74
C SER A 74 3.78 -30.80 -24.37
N ALA A 75 3.73 -32.10 -24.08
CA ALA A 75 3.30 -32.61 -22.77
C ALA A 75 4.25 -32.20 -21.65
N ALA A 76 5.56 -32.19 -21.91
CA ALA A 76 6.57 -31.74 -20.95
C ALA A 76 6.40 -30.25 -20.60
N LEU A 77 6.31 -29.36 -21.60
CA LEU A 77 6.14 -27.93 -21.35
C LEU A 77 4.78 -27.63 -20.70
N ALA A 78 3.69 -28.22 -21.20
CA ALA A 78 2.36 -28.05 -20.60
C ALA A 78 2.32 -28.58 -19.16
N GLY A 79 2.99 -29.70 -18.88
CA GLY A 79 3.18 -30.24 -17.53
C GLY A 79 3.92 -29.28 -16.61
N ALA A 80 5.05 -28.73 -17.08
CA ALA A 80 5.87 -27.79 -16.32
C ALA A 80 5.12 -26.47 -16.03
N LEU A 81 4.44 -25.89 -17.03
CA LEU A 81 3.60 -24.69 -16.85
C LEU A 81 2.46 -24.95 -15.87
N ARG A 82 1.78 -26.11 -15.97
CA ARG A 82 0.74 -26.48 -15.01
C ARG A 82 1.31 -26.64 -13.60
N GLN A 83 2.44 -27.32 -13.44
CA GLN A 83 3.10 -27.49 -12.14
C GLN A 83 3.50 -26.14 -11.54
N TRP A 84 4.06 -25.25 -12.34
CA TRP A 84 4.47 -23.91 -11.93
C TRP A 84 3.26 -23.05 -11.51
N ASN A 85 2.13 -23.18 -12.22
CA ASN A 85 0.90 -22.45 -11.90
C ASN A 85 0.11 -23.02 -10.71
N ARG A 86 0.50 -24.17 -10.15
CA ARG A 86 -0.15 -24.70 -8.95
C ARG A 86 0.12 -23.80 -7.75
N PHE A 87 -0.91 -23.56 -6.95
CA PHE A 87 -0.81 -22.77 -5.72
C PHE A 87 0.14 -23.38 -4.68
N ASN A 88 0.40 -24.69 -4.75
CA ASN A 88 1.32 -25.43 -3.89
C ASN A 88 2.63 -25.83 -4.60
N SER A 89 2.99 -25.15 -5.69
CA SER A 89 4.28 -25.35 -6.36
C SER A 89 5.44 -25.11 -5.39
N ASP A 90 6.52 -25.87 -5.54
CA ASP A 90 7.74 -25.68 -4.75
C ASP A 90 8.26 -24.23 -4.90
N PRO A 91 8.48 -23.47 -3.80
CA PRO A 91 8.91 -22.08 -3.88
C PRO A 91 10.16 -21.78 -4.74
N PRO A 92 11.25 -22.58 -4.72
CA PRO A 92 12.42 -22.37 -5.57
C PRO A 92 12.23 -22.81 -7.03
N LEU A 93 11.09 -23.38 -7.43
CA LEU A 93 10.89 -23.86 -8.80
C LEU A 93 10.96 -22.70 -9.82
N PRO A 94 11.96 -22.66 -10.71
CA PRO A 94 12.09 -21.59 -11.71
C PRO A 94 10.91 -21.61 -12.70
N HIS A 95 10.64 -20.50 -13.38
CA HIS A 95 9.63 -20.49 -14.43
C HIS A 95 10.08 -21.40 -15.58
N PRO A 96 9.21 -22.23 -16.19
CA PRO A 96 9.59 -23.04 -17.35
C PRO A 96 10.14 -22.20 -18.50
N LEU A 97 9.61 -20.99 -18.67
CA LEU A 97 10.08 -19.98 -19.62
C LEU A 97 11.40 -19.30 -19.23
N ASP A 98 12.00 -19.60 -18.08
CA ASP A 98 13.38 -19.19 -17.73
C ASP A 98 14.41 -20.19 -18.27
N GLY A 99 14.02 -21.46 -18.46
CA GLY A 99 14.95 -22.55 -18.79
C GLY A 99 15.62 -22.41 -20.16
N GLU A 100 16.80 -23.00 -20.31
CA GLU A 100 17.49 -23.03 -21.61
C GLU A 100 16.66 -23.74 -22.70
N ALA A 101 16.97 -23.48 -23.97
CA ALA A 101 16.33 -24.17 -25.09
C ALA A 101 16.52 -25.70 -25.06
N SER A 102 17.54 -26.17 -24.34
CA SER A 102 17.85 -27.58 -24.07
C SER A 102 16.93 -28.24 -23.03
N ALA A 103 16.14 -27.46 -22.28
CA ALA A 103 15.21 -27.99 -21.30
C ALA A 103 14.04 -28.71 -21.99
N PRO A 104 13.39 -29.70 -21.34
CA PRO A 104 12.22 -30.39 -21.91
C PRO A 104 11.12 -29.40 -22.33
N GLY A 105 10.78 -29.41 -23.63
CA GLY A 105 9.81 -28.49 -24.24
C GLY A 105 10.32 -27.05 -24.47
N GLY A 106 11.60 -26.77 -24.17
CA GLY A 106 12.24 -25.48 -24.41
C GLY A 106 12.41 -25.14 -25.89
N SER A 107 12.47 -26.15 -26.76
CA SER A 107 12.44 -26.06 -28.23
C SER A 107 11.19 -25.35 -28.76
N LEU A 108 10.07 -25.44 -28.04
CA LEU A 108 8.80 -24.79 -28.38
C LEU A 108 8.79 -23.30 -28.01
N ALA A 109 9.73 -22.85 -27.17
CA ALA A 109 9.74 -21.48 -26.64
C ALA A 109 10.78 -20.60 -27.36
N THR A 110 10.30 -19.68 -28.19
CA THR A 110 11.13 -18.60 -28.75
C THR A 110 11.29 -17.49 -27.72
N LYS A 111 12.52 -16.99 -27.49
CA LYS A 111 12.80 -15.90 -26.53
C LYS A 111 13.58 -14.73 -27.13
N THR A 112 14.10 -14.90 -28.35
CA THR A 112 14.87 -13.86 -29.04
C THR A 112 13.97 -13.17 -30.06
N PHE A 113 13.65 -11.90 -29.81
CA PHE A 113 12.76 -11.11 -30.65
C PHE A 113 13.44 -9.81 -31.08
N SER A 114 13.30 -9.47 -32.36
CA SER A 114 13.73 -8.21 -32.93
C SER A 114 12.73 -7.74 -33.99
N THR A 115 12.87 -6.50 -34.45
CA THR A 115 12.10 -5.98 -35.59
C THR A 115 12.32 -6.80 -36.86
N GLU A 116 13.50 -7.38 -37.02
CA GLU A 116 13.86 -8.24 -38.16
C GLU A 116 13.22 -9.64 -38.07
N THR A 117 13.00 -10.15 -36.85
CA THR A 117 12.36 -11.46 -36.61
C THR A 117 10.87 -11.36 -36.33
N PHE A 118 10.30 -10.16 -36.43
CA PHE A 118 8.88 -9.93 -36.21
C PHE A 118 8.04 -10.74 -37.22
N ARG A 119 7.00 -11.39 -36.70
CA ARG A 119 6.01 -12.14 -37.48
C ARG A 119 4.64 -11.51 -37.24
N PRO A 120 3.90 -11.14 -38.32
CA PRO A 120 2.53 -10.67 -38.19
C PRO A 120 1.67 -11.68 -37.42
N TRP A 121 0.76 -11.19 -36.59
CA TRP A 121 -0.06 -12.04 -35.73
C TRP A 121 -1.01 -12.93 -36.53
N SER A 122 -1.39 -12.50 -37.74
CA SER A 122 -2.11 -13.33 -38.71
C SER A 122 -1.38 -14.64 -39.05
N SER A 123 -0.05 -14.68 -38.91
CA SER A 123 0.76 -15.89 -39.14
C SER A 123 0.67 -16.93 -38.02
N PHE A 124 0.10 -16.56 -36.86
CA PHE A 124 -0.14 -17.47 -35.72
C PHE A 124 -1.46 -18.21 -35.82
N THR A 125 -2.24 -17.95 -36.87
CA THR A 125 -3.52 -18.61 -37.07
C THR A 125 -3.37 -20.02 -37.62
N THR A 126 -4.12 -20.96 -37.04
CA THR A 126 -4.33 -22.29 -37.59
C THR A 126 -5.56 -22.25 -38.48
N MET A 127 -5.40 -22.58 -39.76
CA MET A 127 -6.51 -22.66 -40.70
C MET A 127 -7.24 -23.99 -40.51
N ILE A 128 -8.53 -23.91 -40.20
CA ILE A 128 -9.38 -25.10 -40.03
C ILE A 128 -10.28 -25.19 -41.27
N GLU A 129 -10.09 -26.25 -42.05
CA GLU A 129 -10.94 -26.58 -43.19
C GLU A 129 -12.11 -27.45 -42.73
N GLY A 130 -13.34 -26.96 -42.87
CA GLY A 130 -14.54 -27.76 -42.69
C GLY A 130 -14.87 -28.55 -43.95
N VAL A 131 -15.42 -29.76 -43.81
CA VAL A 131 -15.80 -30.69 -44.91
C VAL A 131 -16.69 -30.03 -45.99
N ARG A 132 -17.35 -28.90 -45.69
CA ARG A 132 -18.16 -28.10 -46.62
C ARG A 132 -18.12 -26.57 -46.37
N ALA A 133 -17.14 -26.05 -45.64
CA ALA A 133 -17.13 -24.66 -45.20
C ALA A 133 -15.87 -23.92 -45.66
N THR A 134 -16.00 -22.60 -45.86
CA THR A 134 -14.87 -21.68 -46.08
C THR A 134 -13.88 -21.84 -44.92
N PRO A 135 -12.58 -22.03 -45.19
CA PRO A 135 -11.60 -22.14 -44.11
C PRO A 135 -11.62 -20.87 -43.26
N PHE A 136 -11.62 -21.03 -41.94
CA PHE A 136 -11.50 -19.94 -41.00
C PHE A 136 -10.27 -20.15 -40.12
N GLY A 137 -9.52 -19.06 -39.89
CA GLY A 137 -8.32 -19.09 -39.05
C GLY A 137 -8.70 -18.95 -37.58
N VAL A 138 -8.06 -19.74 -36.72
CA VAL A 138 -8.16 -19.58 -35.27
C VAL A 138 -6.79 -19.22 -34.71
N ALA A 139 -6.70 -18.19 -33.88
CA ALA A 139 -5.45 -17.75 -33.25
C ALA A 139 -5.20 -18.58 -31.98
N ASP A 140 -4.54 -19.74 -32.13
CA ASP A 140 -4.40 -20.73 -31.06
C ASP A 140 -3.09 -21.52 -31.05
N ALA A 141 -2.26 -21.41 -32.08
CA ALA A 141 -1.00 -22.15 -32.15
C ALA A 141 0.12 -21.50 -31.33
N VAL A 142 -0.05 -20.24 -30.89
CA VAL A 142 1.03 -19.48 -30.25
C VAL A 142 0.54 -18.78 -29.00
N ASP A 143 1.10 -19.16 -27.84
CA ASP A 143 0.93 -18.40 -26.61
C ASP A 143 2.04 -17.35 -26.49
N THR A 144 1.65 -16.07 -26.42
CA THR A 144 2.60 -14.96 -26.26
C THR A 144 2.57 -14.44 -24.82
N TYR A 145 3.76 -14.34 -24.21
CA TYR A 145 3.95 -13.86 -22.86
C TYR A 145 4.77 -12.56 -22.86
N TYR A 146 4.36 -11.57 -22.10
CA TYR A 146 5.06 -10.30 -21.88
C TYR A 146 5.50 -10.15 -20.44
N HIS A 147 6.51 -9.33 -20.20
CA HIS A 147 6.80 -8.93 -18.83
C HIS A 147 5.82 -7.85 -18.36
N ALA A 148 5.33 -7.95 -17.13
CA ALA A 148 4.41 -6.95 -16.57
C ALA A 148 4.97 -5.52 -16.60
N TRP A 149 6.28 -5.35 -16.36
CA TRP A 149 6.93 -4.04 -16.37
C TRP A 149 6.92 -3.36 -17.74
N GLN A 150 6.77 -4.10 -18.84
CA GLN A 150 6.70 -3.52 -20.19
C GLN A 150 5.45 -2.65 -20.38
N ALA A 151 4.43 -2.76 -19.52
CA ALA A 151 3.30 -1.84 -19.53
C ALA A 151 3.74 -0.38 -19.29
N LEU A 152 4.82 -0.17 -18.54
CA LEU A 152 5.44 1.16 -18.36
C LEU A 152 6.13 1.64 -19.64
N LEU A 153 6.74 0.74 -20.42
CA LEU A 153 7.26 1.09 -21.74
C LEU A 153 6.12 1.48 -22.68
N VAL A 154 4.99 0.77 -22.65
CA VAL A 154 3.81 1.15 -23.44
C VAL A 154 3.31 2.53 -23.05
N ALA A 155 3.27 2.84 -21.75
CA ALA A 155 2.90 4.18 -21.29
C ALA A 155 3.80 5.27 -21.88
N ASP A 156 5.11 5.02 -21.90
CA ASP A 156 6.08 5.97 -22.46
C ASP A 156 6.04 6.02 -23.99
N ALA A 157 5.75 4.90 -24.66
CA ALA A 157 5.53 4.82 -26.10
C ALA A 157 4.31 5.63 -26.56
N LEU A 158 3.21 5.57 -25.82
CA LEU A 158 2.00 6.33 -26.12
C LEU A 158 2.14 7.82 -25.82
N GLU A 159 3.16 8.20 -25.06
CA GLU A 159 3.58 9.59 -24.92
C GLU A 159 4.50 10.06 -26.06
N MET A 160 5.02 9.15 -26.89
CA MET A 160 5.81 9.55 -28.05
C MET A 160 4.92 10.19 -29.12
N GLY A 161 5.49 11.17 -29.82
CA GLY A 161 4.89 11.75 -31.02
C GLY A 161 4.24 13.10 -30.77
N ILE A 162 3.39 13.48 -31.73
CA ILE A 162 2.71 14.78 -31.78
C ILE A 162 1.24 14.54 -31.45
N ARG A 163 0.77 15.10 -30.34
CA ARG A 163 -0.66 15.21 -30.04
C ARG A 163 -1.23 16.35 -30.85
N ILE A 164 -2.20 16.03 -31.70
CA ILE A 164 -2.91 16.99 -32.52
C ILE A 164 -4.33 17.12 -31.97
N VAL A 165 -4.74 18.33 -31.63
CA VAL A 165 -6.09 18.66 -31.16
C VAL A 165 -6.76 19.55 -32.20
N PHE A 166 -7.92 19.13 -32.69
CA PHE A 166 -8.76 19.84 -33.65
C PHE A 166 -10.24 19.57 -33.35
N ASP A 167 -11.16 20.37 -33.90
CA ASP A 167 -12.60 20.20 -33.67
C ASP A 167 -13.14 19.00 -34.47
N THR A 168 -13.40 17.90 -33.77
CA THR A 168 -13.94 16.66 -34.35
C THR A 168 -15.40 16.76 -34.79
N ARG A 169 -16.10 17.86 -34.46
CA ARG A 169 -17.47 18.13 -34.93
C ARG A 169 -17.49 18.74 -36.33
N ASP A 170 -16.35 19.24 -36.81
CA ASP A 170 -16.20 19.73 -38.17
C ASP A 170 -15.99 18.53 -39.12
N PRO A 171 -16.97 18.20 -39.98
CA PRO A 171 -16.88 17.01 -40.84
C PRO A 171 -15.71 17.08 -41.81
N ALA A 172 -15.27 18.28 -42.21
CA ALA A 172 -14.14 18.43 -43.12
C ALA A 172 -12.82 18.08 -42.42
N LEU A 173 -12.63 18.52 -41.18
CA LEU A 173 -11.44 18.19 -40.40
C LEU A 173 -11.42 16.70 -40.01
N MET A 174 -12.59 16.14 -39.68
CA MET A 174 -12.72 14.71 -39.38
C MET A 174 -12.40 13.85 -40.61
N ALA A 175 -12.88 14.22 -41.80
CA ALA A 175 -12.57 13.51 -43.03
C ALA A 175 -11.06 13.49 -43.30
N LEU A 176 -10.41 14.66 -43.24
CA LEU A 176 -8.94 14.76 -43.41
C LEU A 176 -8.17 13.90 -42.40
N ALA A 177 -8.65 13.81 -41.15
CA ALA A 177 -8.03 12.97 -40.13
C ALA A 177 -8.23 11.47 -40.40
N LEU A 178 -9.41 11.04 -40.85
CA LEU A 178 -9.72 9.66 -41.20
C LEU A 178 -8.98 9.19 -42.47
N ASP A 179 -8.76 10.11 -43.42
CA ASP A 179 -8.02 9.86 -44.66
C ASP A 179 -6.49 9.88 -44.45
N GLY A 180 -6.02 10.19 -43.23
CA GLY A 180 -4.59 10.26 -42.91
C GLY A 180 -3.89 11.52 -43.44
N GLU A 181 -4.64 12.48 -43.96
CA GLU A 181 -4.13 13.74 -44.53
C GLU A 181 -3.91 14.81 -43.46
N LEU A 182 -3.43 14.44 -42.26
CA LEU A 182 -3.23 15.35 -41.12
C LEU A 182 -2.34 16.57 -41.44
N ALA A 183 -1.44 16.44 -42.42
CA ALA A 183 -0.57 17.54 -42.88
C ALA A 183 -1.33 18.67 -43.59
N THR A 184 -2.57 18.41 -44.02
CA THR A 184 -3.43 19.38 -44.72
C THR A 184 -4.37 20.14 -43.77
N LEU A 185 -4.37 19.79 -42.47
CA LEU A 185 -5.21 20.45 -41.48
C LEU A 185 -4.81 21.94 -41.34
N PRO A 186 -5.78 22.87 -41.32
CA PRO A 186 -5.50 24.30 -41.15
C PRO A 186 -4.79 24.56 -39.82
N GLN A 187 -3.60 25.17 -39.85
CA GLN A 187 -2.76 25.39 -38.66
C GLN A 187 -3.43 26.29 -37.61
N ASP A 188 -4.29 27.21 -38.04
CA ASP A 188 -5.05 28.11 -37.17
C ASP A 188 -6.21 27.41 -36.43
N ARG A 189 -6.56 26.19 -36.85
CA ARG A 189 -7.62 25.36 -36.25
C ARG A 189 -7.05 24.12 -35.54
N LEU A 190 -5.74 24.14 -35.26
CA LEU A 190 -5.00 23.01 -34.75
C LEU A 190 -4.11 23.44 -33.58
N TYR A 191 -4.11 22.64 -32.52
CA TYR A 191 -3.12 22.71 -31.45
C TYR A 191 -2.26 21.45 -31.51
N SER A 192 -0.95 21.62 -31.67
CA SER A 192 0.02 20.51 -31.68
C SER A 192 0.94 20.58 -30.47
N GLN A 193 1.11 19.46 -29.78
CA GLN A 193 2.09 19.30 -28.71
C GLN A 193 2.96 18.07 -28.98
N ALA A 194 4.28 18.25 -29.01
CA ALA A 194 5.23 17.14 -29.05
C ALA A 194 5.77 16.85 -27.65
N SER A 195 5.91 15.57 -27.30
CA SER A 195 6.54 15.15 -26.05
C SER A 195 7.88 14.46 -26.34
N PHE A 196 8.95 14.97 -25.75
CA PHE A 196 10.29 14.36 -25.80
C PHE A 196 10.57 13.42 -24.62
N GLU A 197 9.64 13.35 -23.67
CA GLU A 197 9.79 12.57 -22.44
C GLU A 197 9.46 11.09 -22.65
N GLY A 198 8.56 10.78 -23.59
CA GLY A 198 8.30 9.39 -24.02
C GLY A 198 9.55 8.68 -24.55
N PRO A 199 10.25 9.25 -25.56
CA PRO A 199 11.51 8.69 -26.06
C PRO A 199 12.59 8.52 -25.00
N ARG A 200 12.72 9.48 -24.07
CA ARG A 200 13.67 9.40 -22.95
C ARG A 200 13.30 8.27 -21.99
N GLY A 201 12.04 8.21 -21.56
CA GLY A 201 11.52 7.18 -20.66
C GLY A 201 11.71 5.77 -21.20
N LEU A 202 11.46 5.57 -22.51
CA LEU A 202 11.69 4.31 -23.20
C LEU A 202 13.16 3.89 -23.24
N ARG A 203 14.04 4.79 -23.68
CA ARG A 203 15.48 4.48 -23.77
C ARG A 203 16.04 4.12 -22.40
N ASP A 204 15.72 4.95 -21.40
CA ASP A 204 16.23 4.78 -20.05
C ASP A 204 15.60 3.51 -19.41
N GLY A 205 14.32 3.26 -19.63
CA GLY A 205 13.60 2.08 -19.12
C GLY A 205 14.09 0.75 -19.70
N LEU A 206 14.38 0.70 -21.00
CA LEU A 206 15.00 -0.47 -21.64
C LEU A 206 16.39 -0.76 -21.05
N GLY A 207 17.15 0.28 -20.68
CA GLY A 207 18.43 0.13 -19.98
C GLY A 207 18.33 -0.57 -18.63
N TRP A 208 17.14 -0.60 -18.02
CA TRP A 208 16.86 -1.23 -16.73
C TRP A 208 16.04 -2.52 -16.82
N ALA A 209 15.76 -3.05 -18.01
CA ALA A 209 14.89 -4.22 -18.23
C ALA A 209 15.24 -5.43 -17.34
N ALA A 210 16.52 -5.76 -17.22
CA ALA A 210 16.98 -6.89 -16.42
C ALA A 210 16.80 -6.66 -14.90
N TYR A 211 16.79 -5.41 -14.44
CA TYR A 211 16.57 -5.06 -13.04
C TYR A 211 15.08 -5.12 -12.67
N PHE A 212 14.20 -4.72 -13.60
CA PHE A 212 12.76 -4.96 -13.44
C PHE A 212 12.45 -6.46 -13.31
N ASP A 213 13.04 -7.28 -14.18
CA ASP A 213 12.82 -8.73 -14.16
C ASP A 213 13.37 -9.36 -12.88
N ALA A 214 14.58 -8.97 -12.46
CA ALA A 214 15.19 -9.41 -11.20
C ALA A 214 14.31 -9.12 -9.97
N ALA A 215 13.73 -7.91 -9.90
CA ALA A 215 12.83 -7.55 -8.80
C ALA A 215 11.53 -8.37 -8.82
N ALA A 216 10.98 -8.66 -10.02
CA ALA A 216 9.81 -9.51 -10.19
C ALA A 216 10.10 -10.98 -9.83
N MET A 217 11.28 -11.51 -10.18
CA MET A 217 11.72 -12.86 -9.83
C MET A 217 11.71 -13.10 -8.32
N LEU A 218 12.32 -12.19 -7.56
CA LEU A 218 12.34 -12.29 -6.10
C LEU A 218 10.93 -12.28 -5.52
N GLU A 219 10.04 -11.44 -6.04
CA GLU A 219 8.69 -11.34 -5.49
C GLU A 219 7.82 -12.57 -5.78
N VAL A 220 7.98 -13.18 -6.95
CA VAL A 220 7.35 -14.46 -7.28
C VAL A 220 7.82 -15.55 -6.32
N ALA A 221 9.13 -15.69 -6.12
CA ALA A 221 9.71 -16.67 -5.20
C ALA A 221 9.21 -16.44 -3.76
N ARG A 222 9.21 -15.19 -3.30
CA ARG A 222 8.71 -14.80 -1.98
C ARG A 222 7.23 -15.14 -1.80
N SER A 223 6.39 -14.78 -2.76
CA SER A 223 4.94 -15.01 -2.70
C SER A 223 4.60 -16.50 -2.60
N ARG A 224 5.37 -17.34 -3.28
CA ARG A 224 5.24 -18.80 -3.18
C ARG A 224 5.66 -19.34 -1.82
N LYS A 225 6.79 -18.89 -1.29
CA LYS A 225 7.24 -19.29 0.05
C LYS A 225 6.21 -18.91 1.12
N VAL A 226 5.64 -17.71 1.02
CA VAL A 226 4.52 -17.26 1.89
C VAL A 226 3.29 -18.16 1.74
N THR A 227 2.91 -18.50 0.50
CA THR A 227 1.77 -19.37 0.24
C THR A 227 2.00 -20.78 0.82
N ALA A 228 3.22 -21.30 0.73
CA ALA A 228 3.59 -22.58 1.33
C ALA A 228 3.43 -22.58 2.86
N PHE A 229 3.84 -21.51 3.55
CA PHE A 229 3.60 -21.38 5.00
C PHE A 229 2.12 -21.25 5.36
N ALA A 230 1.34 -20.53 4.54
CA ALA A 230 -0.09 -20.42 4.73
C ALA A 230 -0.77 -21.78 4.63
N LEU A 231 -0.44 -22.59 3.61
CA LEU A 231 -0.99 -23.94 3.42
C LEU A 231 -0.60 -24.89 4.56
N ALA A 232 0.64 -24.80 5.06
CA ALA A 232 1.07 -25.60 6.20
C ALA A 232 0.28 -25.28 7.49
N GLY A 233 -0.20 -24.03 7.63
CA GLY A 233 -1.03 -23.56 8.73
C GLY A 233 -2.52 -23.49 8.38
N SER A 234 -3.06 -24.49 7.68
CA SER A 234 -4.48 -24.63 7.30
C SER A 234 -5.10 -23.48 6.47
N GLY A 235 -4.29 -22.57 5.92
CA GLY A 235 -4.73 -21.47 5.06
C GLY A 235 -5.33 -20.27 5.79
N GLU A 236 -5.34 -20.27 7.13
CA GLU A 236 -5.86 -19.15 7.92
C GLU A 236 -4.85 -18.00 8.05
N ALA A 237 -5.37 -16.78 8.17
CA ALA A 237 -4.55 -15.60 8.43
C ALA A 237 -3.93 -15.70 9.83
N ARG A 238 -2.62 -15.89 9.91
CA ARG A 238 -1.87 -15.96 11.17
C ARG A 238 -0.56 -15.20 11.09
N ARG A 239 -0.03 -14.82 12.25
CA ARG A 239 1.34 -14.33 12.35
C ARG A 239 2.30 -15.49 12.08
N PHE A 240 3.39 -15.21 11.37
CA PHE A 240 4.48 -16.18 11.23
C PHE A 240 5.15 -16.40 12.58
N THR A 241 5.54 -17.64 12.82
CA THR A 241 6.46 -17.96 13.91
C THR A 241 7.83 -17.36 13.63
N ASP A 242 8.66 -17.18 14.67
CA ASP A 242 10.02 -16.67 14.49
C ASP A 242 10.86 -17.58 13.57
N ALA A 243 10.64 -18.90 13.63
CA ALA A 243 11.28 -19.88 12.76
C ALA A 243 10.88 -19.68 11.29
N GLU A 244 9.59 -19.51 10.99
CA GLU A 244 9.13 -19.25 9.62
C GLU A 244 9.59 -17.90 9.09
N ARG A 245 9.64 -16.89 9.96
CA ARG A 245 10.17 -15.57 9.61
C ARG A 245 11.64 -15.65 9.24
N SER A 246 12.42 -16.37 10.04
CA SER A 246 13.84 -16.61 9.77
C SER A 246 14.05 -17.41 8.48
N ASP A 247 13.30 -18.51 8.27
CA ASP A 247 13.36 -19.31 7.04
C ASP A 247 12.97 -18.48 5.80
N LEU A 248 11.94 -17.63 5.89
CA LEU A 248 11.56 -16.72 4.82
C LEU A 248 12.71 -15.77 4.45
N LEU A 249 13.32 -15.12 5.45
CA LEU A 249 14.40 -14.17 5.23
C LEU A 249 15.64 -14.84 4.61
N THR A 250 16.03 -16.01 5.13
CA THR A 250 17.13 -16.80 4.56
C THR A 250 16.86 -17.21 3.11
N PHE A 251 15.65 -17.70 2.82
CA PHE A 251 15.25 -18.06 1.46
C PHE A 251 15.28 -16.86 0.51
N GLN A 252 14.72 -15.72 0.94
CA GLN A 252 14.71 -14.49 0.15
C GLN A 252 16.12 -13.99 -0.13
N ARG A 253 17.01 -14.01 0.86
CA ARG A 253 18.40 -13.60 0.73
C ARG A 253 19.15 -14.46 -0.28
N ALA A 254 19.07 -15.78 -0.15
CA ALA A 254 19.69 -16.71 -1.09
C ALA A 254 19.19 -16.50 -2.54
N THR A 255 17.89 -16.25 -2.70
CA THR A 255 17.27 -15.98 -4.01
C THR A 255 17.76 -14.64 -4.59
N ALA A 256 17.77 -13.58 -3.79
CA ALA A 256 18.25 -12.26 -4.20
C ALA A 256 19.74 -12.29 -4.59
N GLU A 257 20.58 -12.96 -3.79
CA GLU A 257 22.00 -13.11 -4.08
C GLU A 257 22.26 -13.89 -5.38
N ALA A 258 21.48 -14.94 -5.67
CA ALA A 258 21.57 -15.67 -6.93
C ALA A 258 21.21 -14.79 -8.13
N ILE A 259 20.06 -14.10 -8.06
CA ILE A 259 19.59 -13.20 -9.13
C ILE A 259 20.61 -12.10 -9.43
N LEU A 260 21.15 -11.44 -8.39
CA LEU A 260 22.11 -10.35 -8.57
C LEU A 260 23.46 -10.84 -9.09
N ARG A 261 23.88 -12.04 -8.71
CA ARG A 261 25.09 -12.68 -9.23
C ARG A 261 24.97 -12.96 -10.72
N ASP A 262 23.84 -13.51 -11.15
CA ASP A 262 23.57 -13.79 -12.57
C ASP A 262 23.49 -12.50 -13.41
N LEU A 263 22.95 -11.44 -12.81
CA LEU A 263 22.89 -10.11 -13.43
C LEU A 263 24.25 -9.37 -13.44
N GLY A 264 25.20 -9.78 -12.59
CA GLY A 264 26.43 -9.01 -12.34
C GLY A 264 26.15 -7.63 -11.73
N ALA A 265 25.04 -7.48 -11.00
CA ALA A 265 24.61 -6.22 -10.40
C ALA A 265 25.23 -5.99 -9.03
N ASP A 266 25.60 -4.75 -8.76
CA ASP A 266 26.05 -4.30 -7.45
C ASP A 266 25.03 -3.36 -6.79
N ARG A 267 25.31 -2.97 -5.54
CA ARG A 267 24.46 -2.08 -4.75
C ARG A 267 24.30 -0.71 -5.40
N ALA A 268 25.33 -0.21 -6.08
CA ALA A 268 25.31 1.09 -6.73
C ALA A 268 24.35 1.10 -7.94
N LYS A 269 24.34 0.01 -8.72
CA LYS A 269 23.39 -0.17 -9.83
C LYS A 269 21.95 -0.30 -9.34
N LEU A 270 21.71 -1.05 -8.25
CA LEU A 270 20.37 -1.12 -7.65
C LEU A 270 19.90 0.25 -7.15
N LYS A 271 20.77 1.01 -6.48
CA LYS A 271 20.45 2.38 -6.06
C LYS A 271 20.11 3.27 -7.26
N ALA A 272 20.89 3.21 -8.33
CA ALA A 272 20.61 3.98 -9.55
C ALA A 272 19.29 3.57 -10.22
N PHE A 273 18.97 2.28 -10.21
CA PHE A 273 17.67 1.78 -10.67
C PHE A 273 16.51 2.30 -9.83
N ILE A 274 16.62 2.27 -8.50
CA ILE A 274 15.60 2.82 -7.59
C ILE A 274 15.44 4.33 -7.83
N ALA A 275 16.55 5.06 -7.98
CA ALA A 275 16.51 6.50 -8.29
C ALA A 275 15.76 6.78 -9.60
N TYR A 276 16.04 6.01 -10.67
CA TYR A 276 15.29 6.10 -11.92
C TYR A 276 13.78 5.88 -11.71
N LEU A 277 13.38 4.84 -10.98
CA LEU A 277 11.96 4.57 -10.71
C LEU A 277 11.30 5.71 -9.92
N CYS A 278 12.01 6.27 -8.95
CA CYS A 278 11.58 7.41 -8.14
C CYS A 278 11.36 8.69 -9.00
N GLU A 279 12.26 8.99 -9.93
CA GLU A 279 12.11 10.11 -10.87
C GLU A 279 10.87 9.95 -11.74
N ARG A 280 10.66 8.74 -12.30
CA ARG A 280 9.49 8.44 -13.13
C ARG A 280 8.19 8.50 -12.32
N TRP A 281 8.19 8.00 -11.10
CA TRP A 281 7.04 8.12 -10.20
C TRP A 281 6.64 9.58 -9.98
N ASP A 282 7.59 10.45 -9.65
CA ASP A 282 7.33 11.87 -9.39
C ASP A 282 6.82 12.58 -10.65
N GLU A 283 7.40 12.30 -11.81
CA GLU A 283 6.97 12.85 -13.09
C GLU A 283 5.51 12.49 -13.42
N LYS A 284 5.15 11.21 -13.32
CA LYS A 284 3.78 10.75 -13.61
C LYS A 284 2.79 11.30 -12.58
N THR A 285 3.20 11.42 -11.32
CA THR A 285 2.40 12.06 -10.26
C THR A 285 2.11 13.52 -10.58
N ARG A 286 3.12 14.31 -10.93
CA ARG A 286 2.96 15.74 -11.30
C ARG A 286 2.07 15.96 -12.53
N ARG A 287 1.97 14.98 -13.42
CA ARG A 287 1.09 15.02 -14.60
C ARG A 287 -0.34 14.56 -14.32
N GLY A 288 -0.67 14.17 -13.09
CA GLY A 288 -1.99 13.63 -12.75
C GLY A 288 -2.24 12.22 -13.29
N GLN A 289 -1.21 11.49 -13.70
CA GLN A 289 -1.31 10.12 -14.22
C GLN A 289 -1.23 9.11 -13.06
N GLY A 290 -2.23 9.16 -12.17
CA GLY A 290 -2.24 8.42 -10.90
C GLY A 290 -2.04 6.91 -11.04
N GLU A 291 -2.66 6.26 -12.04
CA GLU A 291 -2.55 4.80 -12.24
C GLU A 291 -1.13 4.39 -12.65
N ILE A 292 -0.49 5.15 -13.54
CA ILE A 292 0.90 4.90 -13.98
C ILE A 292 1.86 5.19 -12.83
N ALA A 293 1.63 6.26 -12.07
CA ALA A 293 2.40 6.57 -10.87
C ALA A 293 2.26 5.43 -9.83
N ALA A 294 1.07 4.88 -9.62
CA ALA A 294 0.86 3.76 -8.72
C ALA A 294 1.65 2.51 -9.15
N GLU A 295 1.73 2.23 -10.46
CA GLU A 295 2.54 1.14 -10.99
C GLU A 295 4.05 1.40 -10.80
N TYR A 296 4.55 2.61 -11.05
CA TYR A 296 5.94 2.94 -10.70
C TYR A 296 6.20 2.79 -9.20
N LYS A 297 5.30 3.26 -8.33
CA LYS A 297 5.39 3.05 -6.88
C LYS A 297 5.47 1.56 -6.54
N ARG A 298 4.68 0.71 -7.20
CA ARG A 298 4.77 -0.75 -7.04
C ARG A 298 6.17 -1.26 -7.40
N GLN A 299 6.72 -0.84 -8.54
CA GLN A 299 8.06 -1.24 -8.98
C GLN A 299 9.16 -0.75 -8.03
N VAL A 300 9.06 0.48 -7.49
CA VAL A 300 9.98 0.98 -6.45
C VAL A 300 9.96 0.04 -5.25
N GLY A 301 8.77 -0.40 -4.81
CA GLY A 301 8.65 -1.33 -3.68
C GLY A 301 9.30 -2.69 -3.94
N LEU A 302 9.23 -3.21 -5.17
CA LEU A 302 9.91 -4.45 -5.56
C LEU A 302 11.44 -4.28 -5.57
N ALA A 303 11.93 -3.19 -6.18
CA ALA A 303 13.35 -2.89 -6.27
C ALA A 303 13.98 -2.61 -4.89
N ALA A 304 13.27 -1.88 -4.03
CA ALA A 304 13.67 -1.62 -2.66
C ALA A 304 13.78 -2.93 -1.87
N ARG A 305 12.77 -3.82 -1.98
CA ARG A 305 12.81 -5.14 -1.34
C ARG A 305 13.99 -5.99 -1.79
N LEU A 306 14.25 -6.04 -3.09
CA LEU A 306 15.42 -6.74 -3.64
C LEU A 306 16.71 -6.24 -3.01
N THR A 307 16.88 -4.92 -2.92
CA THR A 307 18.07 -4.28 -2.36
C THR A 307 18.20 -4.53 -0.85
N MET A 308 17.11 -4.33 -0.09
CA MET A 308 17.10 -4.55 1.36
C MET A 308 17.45 -5.99 1.72
N VAL A 309 16.87 -6.96 1.01
CA VAL A 309 17.10 -8.39 1.25
C VAL A 309 18.53 -8.80 0.85
N ALA A 310 19.02 -8.32 -0.29
CA ALA A 310 20.35 -8.70 -0.78
C ALA A 310 21.50 -8.15 0.08
N TYR A 311 21.33 -6.93 0.61
CA TYR A 311 22.39 -6.23 1.36
C TYR A 311 22.13 -6.15 2.86
N ASP A 312 21.05 -6.76 3.34
CA ASP A 312 20.68 -6.82 4.76
C ASP A 312 20.62 -5.43 5.41
N ILE A 313 19.93 -4.51 4.73
CA ILE A 313 19.80 -3.10 5.15
C ILE A 313 18.36 -2.76 5.48
N SER A 314 18.18 -1.81 6.40
CA SER A 314 16.85 -1.33 6.75
C SER A 314 16.26 -0.44 5.65
N PHE A 315 14.95 -0.20 5.71
CA PHE A 315 14.30 0.74 4.80
C PHE A 315 14.84 2.17 5.00
N ALA A 316 15.09 2.57 6.26
CA ALA A 316 15.62 3.88 6.60
C ALA A 316 17.03 4.09 6.00
N ASP A 317 17.92 3.09 6.12
CA ASP A 317 19.26 3.16 5.52
C ASP A 317 19.17 3.28 3.99
N LEU A 318 18.26 2.51 3.37
CA LEU A 318 18.05 2.59 1.92
C LEU A 318 17.47 3.95 1.50
N ALA A 319 16.54 4.51 2.27
CA ALA A 319 15.94 5.82 2.03
C ALA A 319 16.99 6.94 2.12
N GLU A 320 17.86 6.89 3.12
CA GLU A 320 19.00 7.82 3.25
C GLU A 320 19.99 7.64 2.09
N GLU A 321 20.31 6.41 1.71
CA GLU A 321 21.23 6.14 0.60
C GLU A 321 20.69 6.64 -0.74
N VAL A 322 19.42 6.41 -1.05
CA VAL A 322 18.78 6.93 -2.27
C VAL A 322 18.69 8.45 -2.21
N GLY A 323 18.35 8.98 -1.03
CA GLY A 323 18.29 10.40 -0.74
C GLY A 323 17.21 11.15 -1.50
N ARG A 324 17.49 12.42 -1.80
CA ARG A 324 16.58 13.36 -2.48
C ARG A 324 16.83 13.34 -3.98
N VAL A 325 16.20 12.39 -4.65
CA VAL A 325 16.25 12.27 -6.12
C VAL A 325 15.26 13.23 -6.79
N THR A 326 14.21 13.62 -6.06
CA THR A 326 13.10 14.44 -6.56
C THR A 326 13.11 15.83 -5.89
N GLY A 327 12.19 16.71 -6.29
CA GLY A 327 12.08 18.08 -5.74
C GLY A 327 11.52 18.17 -4.30
N HIS A 328 11.28 17.03 -3.63
CA HIS A 328 10.73 17.00 -2.27
C HIS A 328 11.80 17.29 -1.21
N PHE A 329 11.37 17.80 -0.04
CA PHE A 329 12.26 18.11 1.08
C PHE A 329 12.71 16.88 1.89
N ALA A 330 11.91 15.81 1.90
CA ALA A 330 12.25 14.53 2.52
C ALA A 330 12.96 13.60 1.51
N ASN A 331 13.55 12.49 1.98
CA ASN A 331 14.08 11.48 1.06
C ASN A 331 12.94 10.93 0.20
N THR A 332 13.20 10.66 -1.08
CA THR A 332 12.12 10.32 -2.01
C THR A 332 11.38 9.04 -1.58
N LEU A 333 12.09 8.05 -1.03
CA LEU A 333 11.45 6.82 -0.56
C LEU A 333 10.50 7.03 0.61
N ASP A 334 10.79 7.97 1.51
CA ASP A 334 9.90 8.33 2.63
C ASP A 334 8.63 9.05 2.13
N VAL A 335 8.73 9.79 1.01
CA VAL A 335 7.56 10.40 0.37
C VAL A 335 6.68 9.36 -0.33
N ILE A 336 7.30 8.36 -0.98
CA ILE A 336 6.57 7.30 -1.69
C ILE A 336 5.93 6.32 -0.69
N PHE A 337 6.66 5.94 0.36
CA PHE A 337 6.23 5.02 1.41
C PHE A 337 6.36 5.68 2.78
N PRO A 338 5.49 6.66 3.08
CA PRO A 338 5.49 7.28 4.39
C PRO A 338 5.20 6.23 5.46
N ASP A 339 5.96 6.28 6.55
CA ASP A 339 5.63 5.52 7.75
C ASP A 339 4.47 6.21 8.45
N TRP A 340 3.25 5.91 8.00
CA TRP A 340 2.03 6.48 8.56
C TRP A 340 1.90 6.22 10.06
N ALA A 341 2.44 5.10 10.57
CA ALA A 341 2.39 4.78 11.99
C ALA A 341 3.32 5.70 12.78
N GLN A 342 4.56 5.86 12.31
CA GLN A 342 5.51 6.79 12.93
C GLN A 342 5.04 8.25 12.80
N GLU A 343 4.53 8.67 11.64
CA GLU A 343 3.98 10.02 11.48
C GLU A 343 2.79 10.28 12.41
N ALA A 344 1.86 9.31 12.52
CA ALA A 344 0.74 9.42 13.44
C ALA A 344 1.21 9.46 14.91
N ARG A 345 2.23 8.67 15.26
CA ARG A 345 2.87 8.69 16.57
C ARG A 345 3.52 10.05 16.86
N ASP A 346 4.33 10.58 15.96
CA ASP A 346 5.04 11.85 16.13
C ASP A 346 4.05 13.02 16.27
N ARG A 347 2.98 13.03 15.45
CA ARG A 347 1.91 14.04 15.56
C ARG A 347 1.16 13.93 16.87
N ALA A 348 0.86 12.71 17.32
CA ALA A 348 0.22 12.49 18.61
C ALA A 348 1.13 12.96 19.76
N GLU A 349 2.41 12.61 19.72
CA GLU A 349 3.40 13.02 20.72
C GLU A 349 3.53 14.55 20.78
N LEU A 350 3.67 15.21 19.63
CA LEU A 350 3.75 16.67 19.56
C LEU A 350 2.47 17.32 20.13
N SER A 351 1.31 16.76 19.81
CA SER A 351 0.02 17.28 20.30
C SER A 351 -0.14 17.10 21.81
N LEU A 352 0.28 15.97 22.36
CA LEU A 352 0.32 15.73 23.80
C LEU A 352 1.25 16.72 24.50
N LYS A 353 2.46 16.95 23.97
CA LYS A 353 3.41 17.92 24.55
C LYS A 353 2.87 19.35 24.51
N ALA A 354 2.47 19.83 23.33
CA ALA A 354 2.10 21.22 23.12
C ALA A 354 0.73 21.59 23.70
N SER A 355 -0.25 20.69 23.63
CA SER A 355 -1.65 21.01 24.00
C SER A 355 -2.06 20.45 25.35
N VAL A 356 -1.43 19.38 25.82
CA VAL A 356 -1.84 18.67 27.05
C VAL A 356 -0.85 18.93 28.19
N ILE A 357 0.43 18.61 28.00
CA ILE A 357 1.46 18.76 29.05
C ILE A 357 1.72 20.25 29.34
N ALA A 358 1.89 21.09 28.31
CA ALA A 358 2.13 22.52 28.50
C ALA A 358 0.96 23.25 29.19
N LYS A 359 -0.25 22.69 29.17
CA LYS A 359 -1.47 23.23 29.79
C LYS A 359 -1.95 22.38 30.98
N ALA A 360 -1.13 21.45 31.47
CA ALA A 360 -1.47 20.64 32.63
C ALA A 360 -1.51 21.51 33.89
N PRO A 361 -2.38 21.19 34.86
CA PRO A 361 -2.41 21.92 36.12
C PRO A 361 -1.09 21.74 36.89
N THR A 362 -0.74 22.73 37.71
CA THR A 362 0.35 22.60 38.67
C THR A 362 -0.05 21.60 39.75
N VAL A 363 0.81 20.61 40.00
CA VAL A 363 0.55 19.47 40.90
C VAL A 363 1.82 19.14 41.71
N SER A 364 1.75 18.15 42.60
CA SER A 364 2.91 17.64 43.33
C SER A 364 4.03 17.15 42.38
N ALA A 365 5.28 17.20 42.85
CA ALA A 365 6.44 16.80 42.04
C ALA A 365 6.30 15.36 41.49
N SER A 366 5.71 14.46 42.28
CA SER A 366 5.48 13.06 41.93
C SER A 366 4.48 12.87 40.80
N LEU A 367 3.46 13.73 40.68
CA LEU A 367 2.43 13.63 39.65
C LEU A 367 2.63 14.62 38.49
N SER A 368 3.69 15.45 38.55
CA SER A 368 4.01 16.39 37.46
C SER A 368 4.23 15.66 36.13
N LEU A 369 3.63 16.22 35.06
CA LEU A 369 3.75 15.72 33.69
C LEU A 369 4.92 16.44 33.00
N VAL A 370 5.82 15.66 32.41
CA VAL A 370 6.94 16.11 31.58
C VAL A 370 6.86 15.47 30.20
N ASP A 371 7.58 15.99 29.22
CA ASP A 371 7.57 15.49 27.83
C ASP A 371 7.76 13.97 27.71
N ALA A 372 8.60 13.37 28.57
CA ALA A 372 8.81 11.92 28.61
C ALA A 372 7.54 11.11 28.93
N ASN A 373 6.54 11.72 29.59
CA ASN A 373 5.26 11.08 29.86
C ASN A 373 4.39 10.91 28.60
N ALA A 374 4.55 11.77 27.59
CA ALA A 374 3.89 11.57 26.30
C ALA A 374 4.41 10.30 25.62
N GLY A 375 5.74 10.14 25.54
CA GLY A 375 6.37 8.94 24.99
C GLY A 375 5.97 7.66 25.73
N ASP A 376 6.01 7.65 27.06
CA ASP A 376 5.60 6.47 27.86
C ASP A 376 4.14 6.08 27.66
N LEU A 377 3.23 7.05 27.53
CA LEU A 377 1.83 6.76 27.23
C LEU A 377 1.68 6.11 25.85
N LEU A 378 2.33 6.66 24.82
CA LEU A 378 2.27 6.10 23.45
C LEU A 378 2.91 4.69 23.39
N ASP A 379 4.06 4.50 24.03
CA ASP A 379 4.70 3.18 24.14
C ASP A 379 3.82 2.15 24.86
N TRP A 380 3.08 2.59 25.88
CA TRP A 380 2.14 1.72 26.58
C TRP A 380 0.93 1.39 25.71
N LEU A 381 0.36 2.35 24.99
CA LEU A 381 -0.77 2.14 24.08
C LEU A 381 -0.43 1.16 22.96
N GLU A 382 0.74 1.33 22.35
CA GLU A 382 1.23 0.46 21.28
C GLU A 382 1.47 -0.97 21.78
N ARG A 383 2.08 -1.15 22.95
CA ARG A 383 2.27 -2.48 23.57
C ARG A 383 0.96 -3.20 23.91
N ASN A 384 -0.12 -2.46 24.12
CA ASN A 384 -1.44 -3.01 24.48
C ASN A 384 -2.45 -3.00 23.31
N ASP A 385 -1.97 -2.84 22.08
CA ASP A 385 -2.78 -2.78 20.85
C ASP A 385 -3.90 -1.72 20.90
N GLN A 386 -3.70 -0.62 21.65
CA GLN A 386 -4.66 0.50 21.80
C GLN A 386 -4.42 1.62 20.76
N TRP A 387 -4.12 1.24 19.52
CA TRP A 387 -3.78 2.15 18.41
C TRP A 387 -4.89 3.16 18.05
N ARG A 388 -6.13 2.91 18.47
CA ARG A 388 -7.28 3.79 18.23
C ARG A 388 -7.07 5.21 18.75
N LEU A 389 -6.25 5.40 19.80
CA LEU A 389 -5.96 6.74 20.31
C LEU A 389 -5.18 7.59 19.29
N HIS A 390 -4.25 6.98 18.55
CA HIS A 390 -3.47 7.69 17.53
C HIS A 390 -4.39 8.23 16.42
N LEU A 391 -5.33 7.39 15.97
CA LEU A 391 -6.32 7.81 14.98
C LEU A 391 -7.26 8.90 15.50
N ALA A 392 -7.72 8.80 16.74
CA ALA A 392 -8.61 9.80 17.33
C ALA A 392 -7.92 11.17 17.40
N ILE A 393 -6.66 11.20 17.87
CA ILE A 393 -5.86 12.43 17.90
C ILE A 393 -5.65 12.98 16.48
N GLU A 394 -5.29 12.13 15.52
CA GLU A 394 -5.11 12.55 14.12
C GLU A 394 -6.40 13.13 13.53
N THR A 395 -7.54 12.49 13.76
CA THR A 395 -8.83 12.92 13.21
C THR A 395 -9.28 14.24 13.83
N MET A 396 -9.07 14.44 15.13
CA MET A 396 -9.32 15.74 15.75
C MET A 396 -8.45 16.85 15.18
N LEU A 397 -7.16 16.61 14.92
CA LEU A 397 -6.26 17.59 14.32
C LEU A 397 -6.71 17.96 12.89
N LYS A 398 -7.28 17.00 12.14
CA LYS A 398 -7.85 17.27 10.81
C LYS A 398 -9.07 18.19 10.89
N HIS A 399 -9.96 17.97 11.85
CA HIS A 399 -11.17 18.79 12.00
C HIS A 399 -10.94 20.12 12.71
N GLN A 400 -9.82 20.30 13.42
CA GLN A 400 -9.47 21.53 14.13
C GLN A 400 -9.43 22.79 13.23
N PHE A 401 -9.20 22.62 11.93
CA PHE A 401 -9.12 23.73 10.96
C PHE A 401 -10.30 23.75 9.98
N GLY A 402 -11.32 22.91 10.20
CA GLY A 402 -12.51 22.86 9.37
C GLY A 402 -13.64 23.70 9.98
N ASP A 403 -14.11 24.72 9.26
CA ASP A 403 -15.18 25.61 9.73
C ASP A 403 -16.59 25.10 9.36
N GLY A 404 -16.71 23.83 8.92
CA GLY A 404 -17.94 23.25 8.41
C GLY A 404 -18.77 22.51 9.47
N PRO A 405 -20.10 22.42 9.32
CA PRO A 405 -20.95 21.63 10.22
C PRO A 405 -20.62 20.12 10.21
N ILE A 406 -20.03 19.63 9.12
CA ILE A 406 -19.53 18.25 9.00
C ILE A 406 -18.29 18.07 9.89
N ASP A 407 -17.37 19.04 9.90
CA ASP A 407 -16.16 19.02 10.71
C ASP A 407 -16.49 19.11 12.20
N HIS A 408 -17.46 19.97 12.56
CA HIS A 408 -17.98 20.06 13.91
C HIS A 408 -18.56 18.72 14.41
N ALA A 409 -19.43 18.09 13.61
CA ALA A 409 -20.01 16.80 13.96
C ALA A 409 -18.95 15.68 14.02
N GLY A 410 -17.95 15.72 13.14
CA GLY A 410 -16.79 14.82 13.15
C GLY A 410 -15.98 14.97 14.44
N LEU A 411 -15.59 16.20 14.78
CA LEU A 411 -14.88 16.52 16.02
C LEU A 411 -15.66 16.06 17.25
N ALA A 412 -16.97 16.37 17.33
CA ALA A 412 -17.82 15.91 18.41
C ALA A 412 -17.79 14.39 18.58
N LYS A 413 -17.83 13.65 17.45
CA LYS A 413 -17.81 12.19 17.48
C LYS A 413 -16.46 11.61 17.92
N GLU A 414 -15.36 12.24 17.51
CA GLU A 414 -14.03 11.85 17.97
C GLU A 414 -13.86 12.09 19.48
N VAL A 415 -14.38 13.20 20.00
CA VAL A 415 -14.35 13.47 21.45
C VAL A 415 -15.17 12.42 22.24
N GLU A 416 -16.35 12.00 21.74
CA GLU A 416 -17.10 10.88 22.34
C GLU A 416 -16.29 9.57 22.34
N THR A 417 -15.53 9.34 21.26
CA THR A 417 -14.68 8.16 21.12
C THR A 417 -13.50 8.21 22.10
N LEU A 418 -12.88 9.38 22.30
CA LEU A 418 -11.86 9.59 23.33
C LEU A 418 -12.40 9.31 24.74
N ALA A 419 -13.63 9.72 25.03
CA ALA A 419 -14.27 9.50 26.32
C ALA A 419 -14.41 8.01 26.63
N THR A 420 -14.81 7.23 25.62
CA THR A 420 -14.92 5.77 25.71
C THR A 420 -13.53 5.13 25.82
N THR A 421 -12.54 5.66 25.09
CA THR A 421 -11.14 5.21 25.13
C THR A 421 -10.51 5.42 26.50
N LEU A 422 -10.82 6.53 27.19
CA LEU A 422 -10.37 6.77 28.56
C LEU A 422 -10.84 5.67 29.51
N GLU A 423 -12.10 5.26 29.40
CA GLU A 423 -12.62 4.18 30.24
C GLU A 423 -11.98 2.83 29.93
N HIS A 424 -11.74 2.52 28.66
CA HIS A 424 -11.01 1.31 28.29
C HIS A 424 -9.56 1.32 28.80
N LEU A 425 -8.89 2.48 28.74
CA LEU A 425 -7.55 2.67 29.29
C LEU A 425 -7.55 2.45 30.81
N VAL A 426 -8.48 3.04 31.54
CA VAL A 426 -8.59 2.82 33.00
C VAL A 426 -8.85 1.35 33.33
N ASN A 427 -9.69 0.64 32.56
CA ASN A 427 -9.88 -0.80 32.74
C ASN A 427 -8.58 -1.58 32.56
N ALA A 428 -7.82 -1.26 31.50
CA ALA A 428 -6.54 -1.91 31.23
C ALA A 428 -5.52 -1.65 32.34
N LEU A 429 -5.42 -0.41 32.82
CA LEU A 429 -4.53 -0.05 33.94
C LEU A 429 -4.93 -0.74 35.25
N LEU A 430 -6.24 -0.86 35.55
CA LEU A 430 -6.72 -1.61 36.70
C LEU A 430 -6.35 -3.10 36.61
N ARG A 431 -6.54 -3.72 35.43
CA ARG A 431 -6.13 -5.12 35.20
C ARG A 431 -4.62 -5.31 35.32
N GLU A 432 -3.82 -4.37 34.81
CA GLU A 432 -2.36 -4.39 34.94
C GLU A 432 -1.94 -4.32 36.42
N ALA A 433 -2.66 -3.55 37.23
CA ALA A 433 -2.47 -3.48 38.67
C ALA A 433 -3.14 -4.62 39.47
N GLY A 434 -3.80 -5.58 38.81
CA GLY A 434 -4.48 -6.71 39.45
C GLY A 434 -5.77 -6.35 40.19
N CYS A 435 -6.36 -5.19 39.91
CA CYS A 435 -7.59 -4.69 40.52
C CYS A 435 -8.84 -5.03 39.69
N ASP A 436 -10.02 -5.08 40.35
CA ASP A 436 -11.31 -5.16 39.65
C ASP A 436 -11.52 -3.94 38.73
N ASP A 437 -12.07 -4.17 37.53
CA ASP A 437 -12.37 -3.15 36.53
C ASP A 437 -13.89 -2.94 36.31
N SER A 438 -14.73 -3.54 37.17
CA SER A 438 -16.18 -3.39 37.09
C SER A 438 -16.70 -2.01 37.52
N GLY A 439 -17.88 -1.63 37.01
CA GLY A 439 -18.62 -0.42 37.40
C GLY A 439 -18.58 0.72 36.38
N THR A 440 -18.97 1.93 36.81
CA THR A 440 -18.93 3.17 36.01
C THR A 440 -17.54 3.81 36.07
N LEU A 441 -17.14 4.61 35.08
CA LEU A 441 -15.83 5.31 35.06
C LEU A 441 -15.50 6.01 36.39
N MET A 442 -16.45 6.70 37.02
CA MET A 442 -16.22 7.36 38.32
C MET A 442 -15.81 6.38 39.43
N LYS A 443 -16.45 5.19 39.50
CA LYS A 443 -16.12 4.16 40.51
C LYS A 443 -14.74 3.54 40.23
N LYS A 444 -14.41 3.38 38.95
CA LYS A 444 -13.10 2.89 38.52
C LYS A 444 -12.00 3.86 38.88
N LEU A 445 -12.19 5.15 38.62
CA LEU A 445 -11.25 6.20 39.02
C LEU A 445 -11.13 6.31 40.54
N ASP A 446 -12.24 6.25 41.27
CA ASP A 446 -12.22 6.26 42.73
C ASP A 446 -11.37 5.12 43.31
N ARG A 447 -11.51 3.91 42.76
CA ARG A 447 -10.67 2.74 43.08
C ARG A 447 -9.22 2.93 42.65
N TYR A 448 -9.01 3.38 41.41
CA TYR A 448 -7.68 3.55 40.82
C TYR A 448 -6.82 4.56 41.58
N TRP A 449 -7.43 5.62 42.10
CA TRP A 449 -6.75 6.70 42.81
C TRP A 449 -6.72 6.50 44.33
N ALA A 450 -7.21 5.38 44.86
CA ALA A 450 -7.34 5.14 46.31
C ALA A 450 -6.01 5.25 47.09
N GLN A 451 -4.87 4.98 46.44
CA GLN A 451 -3.53 5.09 47.04
C GLN A 451 -2.96 6.52 47.04
N VAL A 452 -3.69 7.49 46.49
CA VAL A 452 -3.34 8.93 46.51
C VAL A 452 -4.41 9.65 47.35
N PRO A 453 -4.24 9.78 48.68
CA PRO A 453 -5.32 10.18 49.59
C PRO A 453 -5.95 11.52 49.26
N GLY A 454 -5.14 12.50 48.82
CA GLY A 454 -5.60 13.83 48.43
C GLY A 454 -6.59 13.81 47.26
N VAL A 455 -6.18 13.14 46.18
CA VAL A 455 -7.02 12.96 44.99
C VAL A 455 -8.25 12.12 45.32
N HIS A 456 -8.10 10.98 46.00
CA HIS A 456 -9.21 10.10 46.35
C HIS A 456 -10.27 10.80 47.21
N ALA A 457 -9.86 11.53 48.25
CA ALA A 457 -10.78 12.27 49.11
C ALA A 457 -11.59 13.31 48.32
N LEU A 458 -10.94 14.03 47.41
CA LEU A 458 -11.59 15.02 46.55
C LEU A 458 -12.56 14.38 45.55
N LEU A 459 -12.19 13.24 44.94
CA LEU A 459 -13.06 12.49 44.03
C LEU A 459 -14.31 11.96 44.75
N THR A 460 -14.14 11.34 45.92
CA THR A 460 -15.25 10.81 46.72
C THR A 460 -16.20 11.92 47.18
N ALA A 461 -15.67 13.03 47.69
CA ALA A 461 -16.48 14.15 48.18
C ALA A 461 -17.29 14.83 47.07
N ASN A 462 -16.73 14.91 45.86
CA ASN A 462 -17.29 15.69 44.76
C ASN A 462 -17.88 14.86 43.63
N ARG A 463 -18.03 13.54 43.80
CA ARG A 463 -18.63 12.64 42.78
C ARG A 463 -20.03 13.06 42.31
N GLY A 464 -20.76 13.84 43.11
CA GLY A 464 -22.07 14.36 42.75
C GLY A 464 -22.06 15.37 41.60
N LEU A 465 -20.89 15.97 41.31
CA LEU A 465 -20.71 16.96 40.25
C LEU A 465 -20.67 16.35 38.84
N THR A 466 -20.58 15.02 38.72
CA THR A 466 -20.41 14.33 37.43
C THR A 466 -21.68 13.63 36.93
N GLY A 467 -22.80 13.72 37.66
CA GLY A 467 -24.09 13.13 37.25
C GLY A 467 -25.04 14.14 36.60
N ASP A 468 -26.19 13.69 36.08
CA ASP A 468 -27.05 14.52 35.20
C ASP A 468 -28.02 15.47 35.93
N LYS A 469 -27.69 15.90 37.16
CA LYS A 469 -28.64 16.62 38.05
C LYS A 469 -28.66 18.13 37.87
N ALA A 470 -27.64 18.71 37.24
CA ALA A 470 -27.50 20.15 37.05
C ALA A 470 -27.07 20.45 35.61
N PRO A 471 -27.25 21.70 35.12
CA PRO A 471 -26.77 22.08 33.80
C PRO A 471 -25.25 21.85 33.66
N PHE A 472 -24.85 21.28 32.53
CA PHE A 472 -23.46 20.92 32.25
C PHE A 472 -22.45 22.06 32.51
N ALA A 473 -22.78 23.28 32.07
CA ALA A 473 -21.93 24.46 32.28
C ALA A 473 -21.76 24.81 33.76
N ASP A 474 -22.84 24.74 34.55
CA ASP A 474 -22.79 25.02 35.99
C ASP A 474 -21.94 23.98 36.72
N GLN A 475 -21.97 22.72 36.26
CA GLN A 475 -21.15 21.65 36.82
C GLN A 475 -19.66 21.84 36.51
N LEU A 476 -19.31 22.28 35.29
CA LEU A 476 -17.93 22.63 34.97
C LEU A 476 -17.42 23.78 35.86
N ILE A 477 -18.23 24.84 36.03
CA ILE A 477 -17.90 25.97 36.91
C ILE A 477 -17.73 25.49 38.36
N ALA A 478 -18.62 24.62 38.84
CA ALA A 478 -18.53 24.08 40.19
C ALA A 478 -17.26 23.23 40.41
N ILE A 479 -16.84 22.45 39.40
CA ILE A 479 -15.58 21.68 39.45
C ILE A 479 -14.37 22.64 39.47
N ASP A 480 -14.38 23.69 38.66
CA ASP A 480 -13.31 24.70 38.63
C ASP A 480 -13.22 25.51 39.92
N ALA A 481 -14.35 25.75 40.58
CA ALA A 481 -14.43 26.48 41.84
C ALA A 481 -14.09 25.64 43.09
N LEU A 482 -13.75 24.36 42.93
CA LEU A 482 -13.31 23.54 44.07
C LEU A 482 -12.08 24.15 44.74
N ALA A 483 -12.16 24.33 46.05
CA ALA A 483 -11.06 24.85 46.87
C ALA A 483 -10.50 23.73 47.76
N SER A 484 -9.19 23.55 47.72
CA SER A 484 -8.47 22.62 48.59
C SER A 484 -7.05 23.13 48.80
N THR A 485 -6.44 22.80 49.95
CA THR A 485 -5.02 23.03 50.20
C THR A 485 -4.14 21.89 49.68
N ASP A 486 -4.75 20.86 49.10
CA ASP A 486 -4.04 19.72 48.54
C ASP A 486 -3.28 20.10 47.27
N ALA A 487 -2.03 19.68 47.17
CA ALA A 487 -1.17 19.98 46.03
C ALA A 487 -1.68 19.35 44.72
N ASP A 488 -2.50 18.30 44.79
CA ASP A 488 -3.01 17.56 43.63
C ASP A 488 -4.48 17.87 43.31
N LEU A 489 -5.03 18.98 43.81
CA LEU A 489 -6.38 19.47 43.47
C LEU A 489 -6.63 19.49 41.96
N GLY A 490 -5.64 19.94 41.17
CA GLY A 490 -5.73 19.99 39.72
C GLY A 490 -5.93 18.62 39.07
N VAL A 491 -5.38 17.54 39.64
CA VAL A 491 -5.61 16.16 39.17
C VAL A 491 -7.07 15.77 39.39
N ALA A 492 -7.60 16.02 40.59
CA ALA A 492 -8.99 15.71 40.91
C ALA A 492 -9.98 16.49 40.02
N GLN A 493 -9.71 17.77 39.76
CA GLN A 493 -10.52 18.58 38.84
C GLN A 493 -10.52 18.00 37.42
N VAL A 494 -9.35 17.62 36.89
CA VAL A 494 -9.22 16.99 35.56
C VAL A 494 -10.02 15.69 35.49
N MET A 495 -9.93 14.82 36.50
CA MET A 495 -10.68 13.56 36.54
C MET A 495 -12.20 13.80 36.59
N LEU A 496 -12.66 14.72 37.44
CA LEU A 496 -14.09 15.06 37.53
C LEU A 496 -14.62 15.62 36.20
N LYS A 497 -13.88 16.54 35.57
CA LYS A 497 -14.23 17.06 34.25
C LYS A 497 -14.26 15.95 33.20
N ALA A 498 -13.26 15.07 33.17
CA ALA A 498 -13.20 13.97 32.21
C ALA A 498 -14.41 13.04 32.34
N VAL A 499 -14.84 12.72 33.56
CA VAL A 499 -16.06 11.93 33.82
C VAL A 499 -17.31 12.69 33.38
N LEU A 500 -17.40 13.99 33.68
CA LEU A 500 -18.55 14.82 33.29
C LEU A 500 -18.69 14.91 31.77
N TYR A 501 -17.59 15.19 31.05
CA TYR A 501 -17.57 15.16 29.59
C TYR A 501 -17.98 13.77 29.08
N ARG A 502 -17.39 12.69 29.61
CA ARG A 502 -17.76 11.32 29.20
C ARG A 502 -19.24 11.01 29.37
N ASN A 503 -19.84 11.41 30.49
CA ASN A 503 -21.27 11.18 30.73
C ASN A 503 -22.14 12.02 29.78
N THR A 504 -21.73 13.28 29.53
CA THR A 504 -22.40 14.16 28.55
C THR A 504 -22.37 13.54 27.15
N GLY A 505 -21.22 13.07 26.70
CA GLY A 505 -21.08 12.42 25.39
C GLY A 505 -21.89 11.13 25.25
N GLN A 506 -22.10 10.37 26.34
CA GLN A 506 -22.91 9.16 26.30
C GLN A 506 -24.42 9.40 26.35
N HIS A 507 -24.87 10.44 27.06
CA HIS A 507 -26.29 10.66 27.34
C HIS A 507 -26.91 11.75 26.47
N ALA A 508 -26.19 12.85 26.21
CA ALA A 508 -26.67 13.99 25.45
C ALA A 508 -26.01 14.10 24.06
N GLY A 509 -24.86 13.44 23.86
CA GLY A 509 -24.00 13.63 22.70
C GLY A 509 -23.17 14.91 22.79
N MET A 510 -22.04 14.95 22.08
CA MET A 510 -21.11 16.10 22.15
C MET A 510 -21.39 17.20 21.13
N ALA A 511 -22.24 16.95 20.13
CA ALA A 511 -22.53 17.90 19.04
C ALA A 511 -23.28 19.17 19.48
N VAL A 512 -23.67 19.26 20.76
CA VAL A 512 -24.29 20.45 21.36
C VAL A 512 -23.26 21.41 21.96
N LEU A 513 -22.00 20.98 22.08
CA LEU A 513 -20.90 21.79 22.59
C LEU A 513 -20.34 22.68 21.48
N THR A 514 -19.72 23.80 21.83
CA THR A 514 -18.97 24.62 20.87
C THR A 514 -17.65 23.96 20.50
N ASP A 515 -17.02 24.33 19.38
CA ASP A 515 -15.69 23.82 19.00
C ASP A 515 -14.65 24.02 20.10
N GLU A 516 -14.66 25.19 20.75
CA GLU A 516 -13.78 25.49 21.88
C GLU A 516 -14.01 24.51 23.05
N ALA A 517 -15.28 24.22 23.37
CA ALA A 517 -15.62 23.26 24.41
C ALA A 517 -15.26 21.82 24.03
N LEU A 518 -15.35 21.45 22.74
CA LEU A 518 -14.91 20.15 22.23
C LEU A 518 -13.39 19.98 22.34
N HIS A 519 -12.62 21.00 21.95
CA HIS A 519 -11.16 20.99 22.11
C HIS A 519 -10.74 20.91 23.58
N GLU A 520 -11.42 21.64 24.46
CA GLU A 520 -11.18 21.58 25.90
C GLU A 520 -11.54 20.21 26.48
N ALA A 521 -12.67 19.63 26.07
CA ALA A 521 -13.07 18.28 26.46
C ALA A 521 -12.00 17.25 26.10
N ALA A 522 -11.49 17.31 24.86
CA ALA A 522 -10.48 16.39 24.40
C ALA A 522 -9.15 16.56 25.15
N ARG A 523 -8.74 17.82 25.38
CA ARG A 523 -7.55 18.13 26.18
C ARG A 523 -7.67 17.52 27.58
N VAL A 524 -8.79 17.75 28.25
CA VAL A 524 -9.07 17.22 29.60
C VAL A 524 -9.01 15.69 29.62
N MET A 525 -9.61 15.00 28.63
CA MET A 525 -9.55 13.54 28.54
C MET A 525 -8.13 13.03 28.34
N LEU A 526 -7.35 13.64 27.47
CA LEU A 526 -5.95 13.28 27.24
C LEU A 526 -5.08 13.57 28.48
N THR A 527 -5.32 14.69 29.19
CA THR A 527 -4.67 14.98 30.46
C THR A 527 -5.00 13.90 31.50
N ALA A 528 -6.26 13.46 31.56
CA ALA A 528 -6.67 12.40 32.48
C ALA A 528 -5.97 11.07 32.17
N MET A 529 -5.82 10.70 30.89
CA MET A 529 -5.07 9.50 30.49
C MET A 529 -3.60 9.57 30.95
N LEU A 530 -2.93 10.72 30.74
CA LEU A 530 -1.53 10.93 31.17
C LEU A 530 -1.38 10.83 32.69
N PHE A 531 -2.27 11.45 33.46
CA PHE A 531 -2.24 11.33 34.92
C PHE A 531 -2.51 9.91 35.40
N CYS A 532 -3.45 9.19 34.78
CA CYS A 532 -3.71 7.79 35.14
C CYS A 532 -2.45 6.94 34.88
N ARG A 533 -1.83 7.08 33.69
CA ARG A 533 -0.60 6.36 33.35
C ARG A 533 0.55 6.70 34.30
N LYS A 534 0.75 7.99 34.60
CA LYS A 534 1.75 8.47 35.56
C LYS A 534 1.53 7.86 36.95
N ASN A 535 0.28 7.82 37.43
CA ASN A 535 -0.04 7.28 38.74
C ASN A 535 0.29 5.78 38.85
N LEU A 536 0.10 4.99 37.79
CA LEU A 536 0.48 3.57 37.80
C LEU A 536 1.96 3.38 38.16
N LEU A 537 2.82 4.29 37.72
CA LEU A 537 4.27 4.23 37.95
C LEU A 537 4.68 4.75 39.33
N VAL A 538 3.86 5.61 39.94
CA VAL A 538 4.20 6.35 41.17
C VAL A 538 3.53 5.74 42.40
N SER A 539 2.26 5.38 42.27
CA SER A 539 1.40 4.88 43.35
C SER A 539 0.32 3.97 42.74
N PRO A 540 0.72 2.77 42.28
CA PRO A 540 -0.21 1.83 41.65
C PRO A 540 -1.34 1.47 42.61
N PRO A 541 -2.59 1.28 42.11
CA PRO A 541 -3.68 0.83 42.97
C PRO A 541 -3.39 -0.57 43.51
N CYS A 542 -3.87 -0.84 44.72
CA CYS A 542 -3.72 -2.14 45.38
C CYS A 542 -4.95 -3.03 45.07
N PRO A 543 -4.76 -4.34 44.82
CA PRO A 543 -5.83 -5.31 44.56
C PRO A 543 -6.93 -5.39 45.63
#